data_AF-A0A8J7RLK0-F1
#
_entry.id   AF-A0A8J7RLK0-F1
#
_cell.length_a   1.000
_cell.length_b   1.000
_cell.length_c   1.000
_cell.angle_alpha   90.00
_cell.angle_beta   90.00
_cell.angle_gamma   90.00
#
_symmetry.space_group_name_H-M   'P 1'
#
loop_
_entity.id
_entity.type
_entity.pdbx_description
1 polymer ?
#
loop_
_entity_poly.entity_id
_entity_poly.type
_entity_poly.pdbx_seq_one_letter_code
_entity_poly.pdbx_strand_id
1 'polypeptide(L)'
;MSKLVKDISTKDVVIVTPETTVSKAISMMETNRFHNLLVEKEGVIYLVNIHDLLLSNSVGQPIGDLMYKPHGVLEDATVIDACFDIVNSGQRVAPVYNSKNNIAGIITDYDIIEAVSTSDILKDVSVDEIMTKNPITIDKNENVGKARNLMSKYGIGRLIVLDEDGEPEGIVTEDDIIKKIYKPKVKMTIGDIKGEKISRMSQSVSSIMSYPVVSAELTDSIPEVARILKENDIRGMPVYKNGTLRGIITRYDILKYIYDLKAESMIEVEIRGELEEEQRELAERILSSEVNKIVKYSRQLQWMKISIKKERDKGGSPFYNVKVYVKTPRKLFVGESKPKLSSTKRYEFDGEDIELIAEKQRWDFIEVLKDALESVKKQIEMNRQRGRSKNLNQNKKEILAELEELEDNIIK
;
A
#
# COMPACT_ATOMS: atom_id res chain seq x y z
N MET A 1 9.16 11.02 13.65
CA MET A 1 7.93 10.43 14.24
C MET A 1 6.96 10.16 13.10
N SER A 2 6.34 8.99 13.06
CA SER A 2 5.29 8.70 12.09
C SER A 2 4.08 9.58 12.39
N LYS A 3 3.51 10.27 11.40
CA LYS A 3 2.25 11.02 11.57
C LYS A 3 1.13 10.03 11.89
N LEU A 4 0.16 10.44 12.70
CA LEU A 4 -1.01 9.64 13.02
C LEU A 4 -2.18 10.05 12.11
N VAL A 5 -3.14 9.15 11.93
CA VAL A 5 -4.35 9.40 11.11
C VAL A 5 -5.10 10.62 11.62
N LYS A 6 -5.25 10.79 12.93
CA LYS A 6 -5.96 11.94 13.51
C LYS A 6 -5.35 13.29 13.16
N ASP A 7 -4.06 13.33 12.82
CA ASP A 7 -3.32 14.56 12.51
C ASP A 7 -3.57 15.04 11.07
N ILE A 8 -4.05 14.15 10.19
CA ILE A 8 -4.19 14.41 8.75
C ILE A 8 -5.61 14.17 8.22
N SER A 9 -6.46 13.45 8.96
CA SER A 9 -7.81 13.13 8.50
C SER A 9 -8.72 14.36 8.49
N THR A 10 -9.58 14.43 7.49
CA THR A 10 -10.61 15.46 7.38
C THR A 10 -11.67 15.22 8.46
N LYS A 11 -11.91 16.24 9.31
CA LYS A 11 -12.84 16.17 10.46
C LYS A 11 -14.27 16.52 10.09
N ASP A 12 -14.45 17.48 9.19
CA ASP A 12 -15.76 17.95 8.74
C ASP A 12 -16.32 16.98 7.71
N VAL A 13 -16.93 15.90 8.20
CA VAL A 13 -17.46 14.85 7.34
C VAL A 13 -18.91 15.14 6.97
N VAL A 14 -19.19 15.17 5.67
CA VAL A 14 -20.57 15.20 5.17
C VAL A 14 -21.15 13.79 5.22
N ILE A 15 -22.14 13.59 6.08
CA ILE A 15 -22.89 12.34 6.22
C ILE A 15 -24.30 12.56 5.67
N VAL A 16 -24.75 11.64 4.82
CA VAL A 16 -26.08 11.67 4.19
C VAL A 16 -26.87 10.40 4.49
N THR A 17 -28.15 10.37 4.11
CA THR A 17 -29.01 9.18 4.27
C THR A 17 -29.12 8.38 2.96
N PRO A 18 -29.46 7.07 3.00
CA PRO A 18 -29.58 6.21 1.81
C PRO A 18 -30.56 6.73 0.75
N GLU A 19 -31.57 7.49 1.15
CA GLU A 19 -32.61 8.08 0.29
C GLU A 19 -32.10 9.27 -0.52
N THR A 20 -30.89 9.76 -0.22
CA THR A 20 -30.24 10.81 -1.01
C THR A 20 -30.14 10.37 -2.46
N THR A 21 -30.62 11.19 -3.39
CA THR A 21 -30.58 10.84 -4.81
C THR A 21 -29.18 11.00 -5.37
N VAL A 22 -28.86 10.24 -6.42
CA VAL A 22 -27.60 10.38 -7.18
C VAL A 22 -27.36 11.84 -7.61
N SER A 23 -28.37 12.54 -8.12
CA SER A 23 -28.26 13.97 -8.47
C SER A 23 -27.85 14.86 -7.30
N LYS A 24 -28.43 14.64 -6.11
CA LYS A 24 -28.10 15.40 -4.90
C LYS A 24 -26.69 15.07 -4.42
N ALA A 25 -26.30 13.80 -4.47
CA ALA A 25 -24.94 13.35 -4.16
C ALA A 25 -23.89 14.01 -5.09
N ILE A 26 -24.13 14.00 -6.40
CA ILE A 26 -23.27 14.69 -7.39
C ILE A 26 -23.14 16.17 -7.06
N SER A 27 -24.26 16.85 -6.77
CA SER A 27 -24.25 18.27 -6.40
C SER A 27 -23.44 18.55 -5.13
N MET A 28 -23.53 17.68 -4.12
CA MET A 28 -22.77 17.80 -2.87
C MET A 28 -21.28 17.58 -3.09
N MET A 29 -20.92 16.51 -3.81
CA MET A 29 -19.53 16.19 -4.15
C MET A 29 -18.86 17.34 -4.90
N GLU A 30 -19.54 17.92 -5.89
CA GLU A 30 -19.01 19.03 -6.67
C GLU A 30 -18.88 20.33 -5.86
N THR A 31 -19.92 20.70 -5.10
CA THR A 31 -19.94 21.95 -4.32
C THR A 31 -18.84 21.97 -3.27
N ASN A 32 -18.59 20.83 -2.65
CA ASN A 32 -17.62 20.70 -1.56
C ASN A 32 -16.26 20.15 -2.03
N ARG A 33 -16.09 19.90 -3.33
CA ARG A 33 -14.85 19.38 -3.94
C ARG A 33 -14.33 18.08 -3.31
N PHE A 34 -15.22 17.14 -3.02
CA PHE A 34 -14.85 15.79 -2.59
C PHE A 34 -15.51 14.73 -3.48
N HIS A 35 -14.98 13.52 -3.46
CA HIS A 35 -15.42 12.43 -4.35
C HIS A 35 -16.06 11.26 -3.60
N ASN A 36 -16.24 11.41 -2.28
CA ASN A 36 -16.69 10.35 -1.38
C ASN A 36 -17.76 10.90 -0.44
N LEU A 37 -18.83 10.15 -0.21
CA LEU A 37 -19.89 10.48 0.75
C LEU A 37 -20.01 9.35 1.77
N LEU A 38 -19.98 9.70 3.05
CA LEU A 38 -20.42 8.76 4.09
C LEU A 38 -21.95 8.73 4.10
N VAL A 39 -22.50 7.53 4.21
CA VAL A 39 -23.94 7.30 4.27
C VAL A 39 -24.26 6.59 5.58
N GLU A 40 -25.15 7.14 6.39
CA GLU A 40 -25.56 6.52 7.65
C GLU A 40 -26.91 5.83 7.49
N LYS A 41 -26.98 4.55 7.86
CA LYS A 41 -28.22 3.78 7.95
C LYS A 41 -28.24 2.98 9.23
N GLU A 42 -29.23 3.22 10.08
CA GLU A 42 -29.44 2.47 11.33
C GLU A 42 -28.18 2.46 12.24
N GLY A 43 -27.46 3.58 12.32
CA GLY A 43 -26.22 3.71 13.09
C GLY A 43 -25.00 3.02 12.47
N VAL A 44 -25.12 2.45 11.27
CA VAL A 44 -24.02 1.86 10.50
C VAL A 44 -23.59 2.82 9.40
N ILE A 45 -22.27 2.97 9.24
CA ILE A 45 -21.67 3.82 8.22
C ILE A 45 -21.36 3.00 6.97
N TYR A 46 -21.79 3.56 5.85
CA TYR A 46 -21.56 3.10 4.49
C TYR A 46 -20.83 4.20 3.72
N LEU A 47 -20.36 3.86 2.52
CA LEU A 47 -19.61 4.76 1.66
C LEU A 47 -20.17 4.67 0.24
N VAL A 48 -20.23 5.83 -0.42
CA VAL A 48 -20.48 5.95 -1.86
C VAL A 48 -19.40 6.85 -2.44
N ASN A 49 -18.66 6.34 -3.42
CA ASN A 49 -17.66 7.10 -4.15
C ASN A 49 -18.23 7.57 -5.52
N ILE A 50 -17.53 8.48 -6.20
CA ILE A 50 -17.97 8.99 -7.51
C ILE A 50 -18.00 7.91 -8.62
N HIS A 51 -17.16 6.88 -8.53
CA HIS A 51 -17.16 5.74 -9.45
C HIS A 51 -18.46 4.95 -9.35
N ASP A 52 -18.97 4.72 -8.13
CA ASP A 52 -20.23 4.01 -7.89
C ASP A 52 -21.41 4.74 -8.55
N LEU A 53 -21.37 6.07 -8.61
CA LEU A 53 -22.40 6.89 -9.27
C LEU A 53 -22.44 6.68 -10.79
N LEU A 54 -21.36 6.22 -11.42
CA LEU A 54 -21.36 5.87 -12.85
C LEU A 54 -22.22 4.66 -13.16
N LEU A 55 -22.39 3.77 -12.17
CA LEU A 55 -23.23 2.57 -12.26
C LEU A 55 -24.72 2.88 -12.07
N SER A 56 -25.06 4.13 -11.74
CA SER A 56 -26.45 4.53 -11.58
C SER A 56 -27.26 4.37 -12.87
N ASN A 57 -28.49 3.90 -12.72
CA ASN A 57 -29.45 3.76 -13.81
C ASN A 57 -30.12 5.10 -14.14
N SER A 58 -30.23 5.99 -13.15
CA SER A 58 -30.79 7.33 -13.32
C SER A 58 -30.31 8.28 -12.22
N VAL A 59 -30.39 9.58 -12.50
CA VAL A 59 -30.06 10.64 -11.53
C VAL A 59 -31.01 10.72 -10.33
N GLY A 60 -32.17 10.05 -10.41
CA GLY A 60 -33.16 9.98 -9.33
C GLY A 60 -33.02 8.75 -8.44
N GLN A 61 -32.17 7.80 -8.81
CA GLN A 61 -31.92 6.60 -8.01
C GLN A 61 -31.38 6.99 -6.62
N PRO A 62 -31.86 6.36 -5.53
CA PRO A 62 -31.26 6.50 -4.20
C PRO A 62 -29.83 5.96 -4.17
N ILE A 63 -28.90 6.66 -3.51
CA ILE A 63 -27.52 6.19 -3.38
C ILE A 63 -27.40 4.96 -2.47
N GLY A 64 -28.42 4.66 -1.67
CA GLY A 64 -28.49 3.44 -0.85
C GLY A 64 -28.39 2.13 -1.64
N ASP A 65 -28.70 2.15 -2.94
CA ASP A 65 -28.55 1.00 -3.84
C ASP A 65 -27.11 0.80 -4.32
N LEU A 66 -26.27 1.83 -4.15
CA LEU A 66 -24.88 1.90 -4.63
C LEU A 66 -23.87 1.87 -3.47
N MET A 67 -24.33 2.10 -2.24
CA MET A 67 -23.46 2.18 -1.08
C MET A 67 -22.90 0.81 -0.70
N TYR A 68 -21.67 0.79 -0.22
CA TYR A 68 -21.03 -0.41 0.33
C TYR A 68 -20.56 -0.15 1.76
N LYS A 69 -20.36 -1.21 2.53
CA LYS A 69 -19.83 -1.11 3.89
C LYS A 69 -18.30 -0.97 3.81
N PRO A 70 -17.72 0.19 4.17
CA PRO A 70 -16.29 0.40 4.08
C PRO A 70 -15.53 -0.29 5.23
N HIS A 71 -14.25 -0.60 5.00
CA HIS A 71 -13.32 -0.87 6.11
C HIS A 71 -12.86 0.47 6.70
N GLY A 72 -12.97 0.59 8.02
CA GLY A 72 -12.57 1.77 8.79
C GLY A 72 -11.15 1.71 9.29
N VAL A 73 -10.58 2.86 9.63
CA VAL A 73 -9.28 2.95 10.31
C VAL A 73 -9.40 3.65 11.65
N LEU A 74 -8.49 3.39 12.57
CA LEU A 74 -8.45 4.04 13.87
C LEU A 74 -7.70 5.39 13.79
N GLU A 75 -8.15 6.38 14.57
CA GLU A 75 -7.57 7.72 14.57
C GLU A 75 -6.12 7.78 15.11
N ASP A 76 -5.74 6.81 15.94
CA ASP A 76 -4.40 6.65 16.51
C ASP A 76 -3.50 5.72 15.70
N ALA A 77 -4.00 5.14 14.60
CA ALA A 77 -3.18 4.39 13.66
C ALA A 77 -2.15 5.31 12.98
N THR A 78 -1.03 4.74 12.54
CA THR A 78 -0.07 5.48 11.73
C THR A 78 -0.59 5.68 10.30
N VAL A 79 -0.13 6.73 9.62
CA VAL A 79 -0.50 6.98 8.20
C VAL A 79 -0.14 5.79 7.30
N ILE A 80 0.96 5.10 7.58
CA ILE A 80 1.41 3.94 6.82
C ILE A 80 0.53 2.70 7.09
N ASP A 81 0.05 2.54 8.33
CA ASP A 81 -0.91 1.48 8.67
C ASP A 81 -2.26 1.73 8.00
N ALA A 82 -2.77 2.97 8.07
CA ALA A 82 -4.00 3.34 7.38
C ALA A 82 -3.90 3.16 5.86
N CYS A 83 -2.78 3.55 5.24
CA CYS A 83 -2.50 3.26 3.84
C CYS A 83 -2.60 1.76 3.54
N PHE A 84 -2.03 0.93 4.41
CA PHE A 84 -2.06 -0.51 4.24
C PHE A 84 -3.48 -1.08 4.31
N ASP A 85 -4.24 -0.69 5.33
CA ASP A 85 -5.62 -1.15 5.55
C ASP A 85 -6.55 -0.71 4.42
N ILE A 86 -6.40 0.54 3.94
CA ILE A 86 -7.16 1.09 2.82
C ILE A 86 -6.87 0.33 1.53
N VAL A 87 -5.60 0.14 1.17
CA VAL A 87 -5.24 -0.56 -0.07
C VAL A 87 -5.62 -2.04 -0.02
N ASN A 88 -5.37 -2.73 1.10
CA ASN A 88 -5.67 -4.15 1.26
C ASN A 88 -7.18 -4.46 1.23
N SER A 89 -8.00 -3.50 1.67
CA SER A 89 -9.47 -3.59 1.56
C SER A 89 -9.99 -3.25 0.16
N GLY A 90 -9.11 -2.93 -0.81
CA GLY A 90 -9.48 -2.51 -2.15
C GLY A 90 -10.09 -1.10 -2.19
N GLN A 91 -9.95 -0.34 -1.11
CA GLN A 91 -10.50 1.01 -0.98
C GLN A 91 -9.44 2.07 -1.30
N ARG A 92 -9.89 3.31 -1.44
CA ARG A 92 -9.05 4.51 -1.63
C ARG A 92 -9.29 5.57 -0.55
N VAL A 93 -10.21 5.25 0.36
CA VAL A 93 -10.76 6.12 1.38
C VAL A 93 -11.27 5.23 2.50
N ALA A 94 -11.19 5.72 3.74
CA ALA A 94 -11.77 5.04 4.89
C ALA A 94 -12.39 6.04 5.86
N PRO A 95 -13.54 5.70 6.48
CA PRO A 95 -13.98 6.39 7.68
C PRO A 95 -12.98 6.17 8.81
N VAL A 96 -12.74 7.22 9.59
CA VAL A 96 -11.85 7.22 10.75
C VAL A 96 -12.68 7.10 12.01
N TYR A 97 -12.35 6.17 12.88
CA TYR A 97 -13.02 5.91 14.14
C TYR A 97 -12.13 6.29 15.33
N ASN A 98 -12.74 6.88 16.36
CA ASN A 98 -12.07 7.07 17.65
C ASN A 98 -12.17 5.82 18.54
N SER A 99 -11.54 5.89 19.71
CA SER A 99 -11.55 4.82 20.71
C SER A 99 -12.95 4.44 21.24
N LYS A 100 -13.96 5.30 21.05
CA LYS A 100 -15.37 5.03 21.39
C LYS A 100 -16.17 4.45 20.22
N ASN A 101 -15.50 4.12 19.12
CA ASN A 101 -16.10 3.61 17.88
C ASN A 101 -17.05 4.60 17.19
N ASN A 102 -16.90 5.89 17.46
CA ASN A 102 -17.63 6.94 16.76
C ASN A 102 -16.80 7.46 15.57
N ILE A 103 -17.48 7.94 14.53
CA ILE A 103 -16.81 8.60 13.40
C ILE A 103 -16.12 9.88 13.89
N ALA A 104 -14.80 9.91 13.70
CA ALA A 104 -13.92 11.02 14.03
C ALA A 104 -13.42 11.77 12.78
N GLY A 105 -13.66 11.21 11.59
CA GLY A 105 -13.25 11.83 10.33
C GLY A 105 -13.33 10.88 9.15
N ILE A 106 -12.71 11.31 8.05
CA ILE A 106 -12.48 10.52 6.85
C ILE A 106 -11.03 10.73 6.41
N ILE A 107 -10.38 9.67 5.92
CA ILE A 107 -9.03 9.73 5.36
C ILE A 107 -9.05 9.19 3.93
N THR A 108 -8.32 9.84 3.04
CA THR A 108 -8.27 9.55 1.60
C THR A 108 -6.84 9.37 1.10
N ASP A 109 -6.71 8.87 -0.12
CA ASP A 109 -5.45 8.84 -0.86
C ASP A 109 -4.75 10.23 -0.90
N TYR A 110 -5.52 11.32 -1.01
CA TYR A 110 -5.01 12.68 -0.97
C TYR A 110 -4.28 13.00 0.33
N ASP A 111 -4.92 12.74 1.48
CA ASP A 111 -4.36 13.03 2.81
C ASP A 111 -3.06 12.24 3.05
N ILE A 112 -3.06 10.97 2.63
CA ILE A 112 -1.90 10.08 2.78
C ILE A 112 -0.74 10.57 1.91
N ILE A 113 -0.98 10.86 0.64
CA ILE A 113 0.04 11.35 -0.30
C ILE A 113 0.61 12.69 0.19
N GLU A 114 -0.24 13.59 0.67
CA GLU A 114 0.22 14.85 1.24
C GLU A 114 1.11 14.60 2.47
N ALA A 115 0.73 13.70 3.36
CA ALA A 115 1.49 13.40 4.56
C ALA A 115 2.86 12.77 4.29
N VAL A 116 2.97 11.94 3.25
CA VAL A 116 4.17 11.17 2.89
C VAL A 116 5.04 11.81 1.80
N SER A 117 4.51 12.79 1.04
CA SER A 117 5.27 13.52 0.01
C SER A 117 6.52 14.22 0.55
N THR A 118 6.51 14.60 1.83
CA THR A 118 7.65 15.20 2.53
C THR A 118 8.62 14.19 3.11
N SER A 119 8.31 12.88 3.02
CA SER A 119 9.11 11.80 3.57
C SER A 119 10.27 11.44 2.64
N ASP A 120 11.39 10.98 3.21
CA ASP A 120 12.52 10.46 2.44
C ASP A 120 12.17 9.20 1.64
N ILE A 121 11.07 8.51 1.99
CA ILE A 121 10.61 7.27 1.35
C ILE A 121 10.38 7.44 -0.16
N LEU A 122 9.96 8.63 -0.62
CA LEU A 122 9.60 8.89 -2.01
C LEU A 122 10.65 9.68 -2.80
N LYS A 123 11.69 10.22 -2.14
CA LYS A 123 12.62 11.19 -2.76
C LYS A 123 13.42 10.61 -3.91
N ASP A 124 13.88 9.37 -3.77
CA ASP A 124 14.77 8.72 -4.75
C ASP A 124 13.99 7.85 -5.75
N VAL A 125 12.67 7.93 -5.75
CA VAL A 125 11.79 7.12 -6.62
C VAL A 125 11.42 7.94 -7.84
N SER A 126 11.65 7.36 -9.02
CA SER A 126 11.26 7.96 -10.30
C SER A 126 9.85 7.53 -10.74
N VAL A 127 9.24 8.31 -11.62
CA VAL A 127 7.93 7.96 -12.22
C VAL A 127 7.97 6.64 -12.98
N ASP A 128 9.06 6.34 -13.72
CA ASP A 128 9.18 5.09 -14.49
C ASP A 128 9.07 3.82 -13.62
N GLU A 129 9.48 3.91 -12.35
CA GLU A 129 9.44 2.79 -11.41
C GLU A 129 8.02 2.42 -10.98
N ILE A 130 7.12 3.40 -10.86
CA ILE A 130 5.80 3.18 -10.25
C ILE A 130 4.63 3.41 -11.21
N MET A 131 4.85 4.07 -12.36
CA MET A 131 3.77 4.35 -13.30
C MET A 131 3.12 3.07 -13.83
N THR A 132 1.83 3.16 -14.13
CA THR A 132 1.15 2.12 -14.89
C THR A 132 1.55 2.27 -16.37
N LYS A 133 2.29 1.29 -16.89
CA LYS A 133 2.72 1.24 -18.29
C LYS A 133 1.56 0.83 -19.20
N ASN A 134 1.53 1.32 -20.44
CA ASN A 134 0.51 1.01 -21.45
C ASN A 134 -0.93 1.30 -20.93
N PRO A 135 -1.27 2.58 -20.69
CA PRO A 135 -2.57 2.94 -20.15
C PRO A 135 -3.69 2.56 -21.12
N ILE A 136 -4.88 2.27 -20.57
CA ILE A 136 -6.08 2.06 -21.40
C ILE A 136 -6.45 3.38 -22.08
N THR A 137 -6.66 3.32 -23.39
CA THR A 137 -6.96 4.46 -24.23
C THR A 137 -8.35 4.37 -24.84
N ILE A 138 -8.83 5.49 -25.40
CA ILE A 138 -10.07 5.58 -26.16
C ILE A 138 -9.91 6.59 -27.30
N ASP A 139 -10.47 6.29 -28.47
CA ASP A 139 -10.51 7.23 -29.59
C ASP A 139 -11.47 8.39 -29.29
N LYS A 140 -11.09 9.62 -29.66
CA LYS A 140 -11.87 10.83 -29.36
C LYS A 140 -13.31 10.79 -29.90
N ASN A 141 -13.56 10.08 -30.99
CA ASN A 141 -14.85 9.97 -31.66
C ASN A 141 -15.74 8.88 -31.07
N GLU A 142 -15.20 8.01 -30.22
CA GLU A 142 -15.99 7.00 -29.50
C GLU A 142 -16.98 7.65 -28.53
N ASN A 143 -18.04 6.92 -28.21
CA ASN A 143 -19.09 7.45 -27.35
C ASN A 143 -18.74 7.37 -25.85
N VAL A 144 -19.33 8.28 -25.06
CA VAL A 144 -19.14 8.32 -23.61
C VAL A 144 -19.61 7.02 -22.92
N GLY A 145 -20.61 6.34 -23.47
CA GLY A 145 -21.04 5.02 -22.99
C GLY A 145 -19.91 3.99 -23.03
N LYS A 146 -19.10 3.97 -24.10
CA LYS A 146 -17.92 3.12 -24.24
C LYS A 146 -16.84 3.51 -23.23
N ALA A 147 -16.60 4.81 -23.04
CA ALA A 147 -15.68 5.30 -22.00
C ALA A 147 -16.09 4.79 -20.61
N ARG A 148 -17.37 4.96 -20.23
CA ARG A 148 -17.93 4.45 -18.98
C ARG A 148 -17.75 2.93 -18.84
N ASN A 149 -18.02 2.19 -19.90
CA ASN A 149 -17.89 0.73 -19.88
C ASN A 149 -16.42 0.29 -19.72
N LEU A 150 -15.47 0.96 -20.36
CA LEU A 150 -14.03 0.70 -20.17
C LEU A 150 -13.61 1.02 -18.73
N MET A 151 -14.02 2.18 -18.20
CA MET A 151 -13.73 2.58 -16.82
C MET A 151 -14.25 1.56 -15.80
N SER A 152 -15.50 1.12 -15.95
CA SER A 152 -16.10 0.10 -15.09
C SER A 152 -15.44 -1.27 -15.24
N LYS A 153 -15.19 -1.72 -16.48
CA LYS A 153 -14.60 -3.03 -16.77
C LYS A 153 -13.20 -3.18 -16.18
N TYR A 154 -12.39 -2.13 -16.25
CA TYR A 154 -10.99 -2.16 -15.80
C TYR A 154 -10.80 -1.57 -14.39
N GLY A 155 -11.86 -1.07 -13.76
CA GLY A 155 -11.77 -0.44 -12.43
C GLY A 155 -10.88 0.81 -12.43
N ILE A 156 -10.91 1.60 -13.51
CA ILE A 156 -10.08 2.80 -13.70
C ILE A 156 -10.95 4.04 -13.84
N GLY A 157 -10.49 5.16 -13.28
CA GLY A 157 -11.24 6.42 -13.31
C GLY A 157 -10.85 7.43 -14.39
N ARG A 158 -10.03 7.00 -15.36
CA ARG A 158 -9.57 7.86 -16.45
C ARG A 158 -9.08 7.05 -17.65
N LEU A 159 -9.23 7.63 -18.83
CA LEU A 159 -8.76 7.09 -20.10
C LEU A 159 -7.97 8.17 -20.83
N ILE A 160 -6.84 7.78 -21.44
CA ILE A 160 -6.14 8.66 -22.36
C ILE A 160 -6.92 8.69 -23.68
N VAL A 161 -7.19 9.88 -24.19
CA VAL A 161 -7.92 10.07 -25.44
C VAL A 161 -6.92 10.20 -26.58
N LEU A 162 -7.13 9.41 -27.63
CA LEU A 162 -6.32 9.43 -28.85
C LEU A 162 -7.04 10.21 -29.95
N ASP A 163 -6.26 10.92 -30.75
CA ASP A 163 -6.73 11.54 -31.99
C ASP A 163 -6.88 10.52 -33.13
N GLU A 164 -7.15 11.04 -34.34
CA GLU A 164 -7.35 10.22 -35.54
C GLU A 164 -6.07 9.51 -36.02
N ASP A 165 -4.90 10.06 -35.68
CA ASP A 165 -3.60 9.48 -36.01
C ASP A 165 -3.13 8.46 -34.94
N GLY A 166 -3.91 8.31 -33.87
CA GLY A 166 -3.60 7.43 -32.74
C GLY A 166 -2.69 8.09 -31.71
N GLU A 167 -2.46 9.40 -31.80
CA GLU A 167 -1.62 10.14 -30.88
C GLU A 167 -2.42 10.65 -29.67
N PRO A 168 -1.83 10.70 -28.47
CA PRO A 168 -2.51 11.20 -27.28
C PRO A 168 -2.85 12.70 -27.37
N GLU A 169 -4.14 13.02 -27.31
CA GLU A 169 -4.66 14.39 -27.44
C GLU A 169 -5.22 14.93 -26.11
N GLY A 170 -5.85 14.04 -25.33
CA GLY A 170 -6.66 14.45 -24.18
C GLY A 170 -6.76 13.39 -23.09
N ILE A 171 -7.52 13.72 -22.06
CA ILE A 171 -7.90 12.78 -21.01
C ILE A 171 -9.39 12.92 -20.71
N VAL A 172 -10.07 11.80 -20.50
CA VAL A 172 -11.46 11.78 -20.02
C VAL A 172 -11.51 11.04 -18.69
N THR A 173 -12.18 11.63 -17.71
CA THR A 173 -12.30 11.10 -16.35
C THR A 173 -13.74 10.80 -15.98
N GLU A 174 -13.93 10.07 -14.88
CA GLU A 174 -15.25 9.87 -14.27
C GLU A 174 -15.95 11.19 -13.96
N ASP A 175 -15.17 12.18 -13.50
CA ASP A 175 -15.67 13.51 -13.15
C ASP A 175 -16.20 14.23 -14.39
N ASP A 176 -15.54 14.08 -15.54
CA ASP A 176 -16.04 14.61 -16.81
C ASP A 176 -17.39 14.00 -17.17
N ILE A 177 -17.52 12.69 -17.06
CA ILE A 177 -18.77 11.98 -17.35
C ILE A 177 -19.86 12.45 -16.37
N ILE A 178 -19.60 12.43 -15.06
CA ILE A 178 -20.58 12.83 -14.04
C ILE A 178 -21.00 14.30 -14.22
N LYS A 179 -20.04 15.23 -14.34
CA LYS A 179 -20.31 16.67 -14.41
C LYS A 179 -20.96 17.09 -15.73
N LYS A 180 -20.58 16.49 -16.86
CA LYS A 180 -21.04 16.93 -18.19
C LYS A 180 -22.24 16.11 -18.70
N ILE A 181 -22.37 14.85 -18.30
CA ILE A 181 -23.43 13.92 -18.77
C ILE A 181 -24.55 13.70 -17.74
N TYR A 182 -24.28 13.70 -16.43
CA TYR A 182 -25.35 13.45 -15.45
C TYR A 182 -26.05 14.73 -14.96
N LYS A 183 -25.44 15.91 -15.07
CA LYS A 183 -26.09 17.17 -14.67
C LYS A 183 -27.21 17.58 -15.64
N PRO A 184 -28.47 17.78 -15.22
CA PRO A 184 -29.47 18.41 -16.07
C PRO A 184 -29.06 19.87 -16.35
N LYS A 185 -28.98 20.29 -17.62
CA LYS A 185 -28.93 21.73 -17.94
C LYS A 185 -30.25 22.34 -17.47
N VAL A 186 -30.16 23.52 -16.87
CA VAL A 186 -31.26 24.31 -16.30
C VAL A 186 -32.46 24.36 -17.28
N LYS A 187 -33.66 24.33 -16.69
CA LYS A 187 -35.00 24.31 -17.31
C LYS A 187 -35.03 24.89 -18.73
N MET A 188 -35.48 24.08 -19.68
CA MET A 188 -35.90 24.55 -21.01
C MET A 188 -36.80 25.77 -20.82
N THR A 189 -36.46 26.88 -21.46
CA THR A 189 -37.32 28.06 -21.42
C THR A 189 -38.41 27.85 -22.46
N ILE A 190 -39.60 28.41 -22.22
CA ILE A 190 -40.73 28.30 -23.16
C ILE A 190 -40.26 28.86 -24.53
N GLY A 191 -40.01 27.97 -25.49
CA GLY A 191 -39.46 28.33 -26.80
C GLY A 191 -38.43 27.34 -27.38
N ASP A 192 -37.83 26.47 -26.56
CA ASP A 192 -36.83 25.50 -27.04
C ASP A 192 -37.48 24.39 -27.89
N ILE A 193 -37.07 24.28 -29.16
CA ILE A 193 -37.53 23.24 -30.09
C ILE A 193 -37.17 21.86 -29.54
N LYS A 194 -38.16 20.97 -29.54
CA LYS A 194 -38.06 19.55 -29.14
C LYS A 194 -37.24 18.76 -30.18
N GLY A 195 -35.96 19.10 -30.33
CA GLY A 195 -35.00 18.33 -31.12
C GLY A 195 -34.78 16.96 -30.49
N GLU A 196 -34.58 15.94 -31.31
CA GLU A 196 -34.26 14.58 -30.87
C GLU A 196 -33.15 14.63 -29.82
N LYS A 197 -33.48 14.22 -28.60
CA LYS A 197 -32.50 14.11 -27.52
C LYS A 197 -31.52 13.00 -27.91
N ILE A 198 -30.39 13.36 -28.52
CA ILE A 198 -29.23 12.46 -28.59
C ILE A 198 -29.05 11.93 -27.17
N SER A 199 -29.11 10.60 -27.01
CA SER A 199 -28.86 9.97 -25.72
C SER A 199 -27.53 10.53 -25.20
N ARG A 200 -27.51 11.08 -23.99
CA ARG A 200 -26.32 11.82 -23.52
C ARG A 200 -25.05 10.94 -23.50
N MET A 201 -25.24 9.63 -23.39
CA MET A 201 -24.19 8.62 -23.47
C MET A 201 -23.67 8.37 -24.90
N SER A 202 -24.42 8.76 -25.93
CA SER A 202 -24.03 8.67 -27.34
C SER A 202 -23.18 9.86 -27.82
N GLN A 203 -22.98 10.87 -26.97
CA GLN A 203 -22.04 11.96 -27.27
C GLN A 203 -20.62 11.41 -27.40
N SER A 204 -19.82 12.03 -28.26
CA SER A 204 -18.41 11.67 -28.44
C SER A 204 -17.58 12.09 -27.22
N VAL A 205 -16.56 11.30 -26.88
CA VAL A 205 -15.61 11.57 -25.79
C VAL A 205 -14.94 12.94 -25.94
N SER A 206 -14.62 13.35 -27.16
CA SER A 206 -14.04 14.67 -27.47
C SER A 206 -14.86 15.84 -26.91
N SER A 207 -16.18 15.69 -26.79
CA SER A 207 -17.07 16.74 -26.25
C SER A 207 -16.97 16.92 -24.74
N ILE A 208 -16.41 15.95 -24.02
CA ILE A 208 -16.28 15.96 -22.57
C ILE A 208 -14.86 15.82 -22.07
N MET A 209 -13.88 15.49 -22.91
CA MET A 209 -12.49 15.36 -22.50
C MET A 209 -11.91 16.70 -22.03
N SER A 210 -10.78 16.62 -21.34
CA SER A 210 -9.95 17.76 -20.97
C SER A 210 -8.68 17.80 -21.82
N TYR A 211 -8.33 19.00 -22.30
CA TYR A 211 -7.16 19.30 -23.13
C TYR A 211 -6.80 20.80 -22.95
N PRO A 212 -5.52 21.20 -22.94
CA PRO A 212 -4.32 20.34 -22.90
C PRO A 212 -4.17 19.63 -21.55
N VAL A 213 -3.53 18.45 -21.54
CA VAL A 213 -3.39 17.62 -20.33
C VAL A 213 -2.08 17.93 -19.62
N VAL A 214 -2.14 18.17 -18.31
CA VAL A 214 -0.96 18.21 -17.44
C VAL A 214 -0.29 16.84 -17.48
N SER A 215 1.02 16.77 -17.67
CA SER A 215 1.76 15.51 -17.82
C SER A 215 3.05 15.49 -17.00
N ALA A 216 3.60 14.29 -16.79
CA ALA A 216 4.92 14.07 -16.20
C ALA A 216 5.89 13.45 -17.21
N GLU A 217 7.19 13.59 -16.96
CA GLU A 217 8.26 12.86 -17.63
C GLU A 217 8.70 11.65 -16.80
N LEU A 218 9.29 10.63 -17.46
CA LEU A 218 9.79 9.42 -16.76
C LEU A 218 10.78 9.72 -15.63
N THR A 219 11.55 10.80 -15.78
CA THR A 219 12.60 11.20 -14.86
C THR A 219 12.11 12.06 -13.71
N ASP A 220 10.83 12.45 -13.71
CA ASP A 220 10.26 13.22 -12.62
C ASP A 220 10.30 12.41 -11.32
N SER A 221 10.42 13.13 -10.21
CA SER A 221 10.39 12.53 -8.87
C SER A 221 8.95 12.40 -8.37
N ILE A 222 8.68 11.40 -7.51
CA ILE A 222 7.33 11.23 -6.95
C ILE A 222 6.85 12.43 -6.12
N PRO A 223 7.69 13.11 -5.31
CA PRO A 223 7.28 14.32 -4.60
C PRO A 223 6.83 15.44 -5.56
N GLU A 224 7.51 15.58 -6.70
CA GLU A 224 7.14 16.57 -7.71
C GLU A 224 5.81 16.21 -8.38
N VAL A 225 5.61 14.94 -8.76
CA VAL A 225 4.32 14.49 -9.28
C VAL A 225 3.20 14.70 -8.25
N ALA A 226 3.43 14.36 -6.99
CA ALA A 226 2.45 14.57 -5.92
C ALA A 226 2.07 16.06 -5.78
N ARG A 227 3.06 16.96 -5.90
CA ARG A 227 2.84 18.41 -5.91
C ARG A 227 1.99 18.85 -7.10
N ILE A 228 2.32 18.41 -8.31
CA ILE A 228 1.55 18.73 -9.53
C ILE A 228 0.11 18.21 -9.42
N LEU A 229 -0.09 16.97 -8.96
CA LEU A 229 -1.42 16.39 -8.73
C LEU A 229 -2.26 17.26 -7.79
N LYS A 230 -1.65 17.74 -6.70
CA LYS A 230 -2.31 18.60 -5.71
C LYS A 230 -2.64 19.98 -6.27
N GLU A 231 -1.67 20.67 -6.86
CA GLU A 231 -1.84 22.04 -7.35
C GLU A 231 -2.88 22.16 -8.46
N ASN A 232 -3.02 21.10 -9.28
CA ASN A 232 -3.99 21.05 -10.36
C ASN A 232 -5.31 20.39 -9.97
N ASP A 233 -5.48 19.94 -8.72
CA ASP A 233 -6.65 19.17 -8.25
C ASP A 233 -7.00 17.98 -9.17
N ILE A 234 -5.95 17.25 -9.59
CA ILE A 234 -6.08 16.08 -10.47
C ILE A 234 -5.61 14.81 -9.76
N ARG A 235 -6.21 13.68 -10.16
CA ARG A 235 -5.99 12.37 -9.54
C ARG A 235 -4.99 11.48 -10.28
N GLY A 236 -4.55 11.93 -11.45
CA GLY A 236 -3.55 11.26 -12.28
C GLY A 236 -3.26 12.05 -13.55
N MET A 237 -2.14 11.73 -14.19
CA MET A 237 -1.66 12.37 -15.41
C MET A 237 -0.94 11.38 -16.32
N PRO A 238 -0.96 11.58 -17.65
CA PRO A 238 -0.13 10.84 -18.59
C PRO A 238 1.35 11.08 -18.33
N VAL A 239 2.16 10.07 -18.65
CA VAL A 239 3.62 10.09 -18.52
C VAL A 239 4.24 9.94 -19.90
N TYR A 240 5.12 10.86 -20.26
CA TYR A 240 5.83 10.88 -21.54
C TYR A 240 7.31 10.60 -21.38
N LYS A 241 7.92 10.24 -22.52
CA LYS A 241 9.37 10.25 -22.73
C LYS A 241 9.63 10.82 -24.11
N ASN A 242 10.27 11.98 -24.19
CA ASN A 242 10.61 12.63 -25.46
C ASN A 242 9.38 12.81 -26.36
N GLY A 243 8.24 13.21 -25.79
CA GLY A 243 6.97 13.40 -26.51
C GLY A 243 6.17 12.12 -26.81
N THR A 244 6.71 10.92 -26.54
CA THR A 244 5.97 9.66 -26.68
C THR A 244 5.32 9.24 -25.37
N LEU A 245 4.02 8.94 -25.37
CA LEU A 245 3.32 8.41 -24.19
C LEU A 245 3.89 7.04 -23.79
N ARG A 246 4.22 6.91 -22.50
CA ARG A 246 4.78 5.69 -21.91
C ARG A 246 3.88 5.06 -20.87
N GLY A 247 3.07 5.86 -20.21
CA GLY A 247 2.33 5.42 -19.04
C GLY A 247 1.31 6.42 -18.56
N ILE A 248 0.72 6.09 -17.43
CA ILE A 248 -0.06 7.00 -16.61
C ILE A 248 0.39 6.85 -15.16
N ILE A 249 0.47 7.96 -14.45
CA ILE A 249 0.72 7.97 -13.00
C ILE A 249 -0.46 8.60 -12.28
N THR A 250 -0.88 7.96 -11.21
CA THR A 250 -2.06 8.33 -10.44
C THR A 250 -1.75 8.32 -8.96
N ARG A 251 -2.61 8.95 -8.16
CA ARG A 251 -2.55 8.83 -6.69
C ARG A 251 -2.57 7.37 -6.23
N TYR A 252 -3.23 6.48 -6.99
CA TYR A 252 -3.21 5.06 -6.67
C TYR A 252 -1.83 4.45 -6.76
N ASP A 253 -1.07 4.79 -7.80
CA ASP A 253 0.24 4.17 -8.05
C ASP A 253 1.21 4.55 -6.92
N ILE A 254 1.14 5.80 -6.47
CA ILE A 254 1.89 6.27 -5.29
C ILE A 254 1.44 5.52 -4.02
N LEU A 255 0.13 5.42 -3.79
CA LEU A 255 -0.42 4.72 -2.61
C LEU A 255 -0.05 3.22 -2.61
N LYS A 256 -0.13 2.59 -3.78
CA LYS A 256 0.22 1.19 -4.01
C LYS A 256 1.71 0.96 -3.78
N TYR A 257 2.57 1.87 -4.25
CA TYR A 257 4.00 1.79 -3.97
C TYR A 257 4.30 1.82 -2.46
N ILE A 258 3.65 2.70 -1.71
CA ILE A 258 3.79 2.76 -0.23
C ILE A 258 3.30 1.45 0.41
N TYR A 259 2.16 0.93 -0.07
CA TYR A 259 1.64 -0.37 0.37
C TYR A 259 2.65 -1.49 0.10
N ASP A 260 3.20 -1.58 -1.11
CA ASP A 260 4.14 -2.62 -1.52
C ASP A 260 5.43 -2.54 -0.69
N LEU A 261 5.94 -1.34 -0.39
CA LEU A 261 7.07 -1.17 0.53
C LEU A 261 6.78 -1.75 1.93
N LYS A 262 5.58 -1.50 2.47
CA LYS A 262 5.20 -2.04 3.79
C LYS A 262 4.97 -3.55 3.70
N ALA A 263 4.28 -4.03 2.66
CA ALA A 263 3.99 -5.43 2.40
C ALA A 263 5.28 -6.25 2.29
N GLU A 264 6.27 -5.74 1.56
CA GLU A 264 7.61 -6.31 1.50
C GLU A 264 8.33 -6.17 2.85
N SER A 265 8.10 -5.14 3.65
CA SER A 265 8.70 -5.11 4.99
C SER A 265 8.00 -6.00 6.04
N MET A 266 6.92 -6.73 5.69
CA MET A 266 6.07 -7.42 6.68
C MET A 266 6.76 -8.56 7.41
N ILE A 267 6.45 -8.65 8.70
CA ILE A 267 6.84 -9.73 9.60
C ILE A 267 5.58 -10.55 9.88
N GLU A 268 5.41 -11.64 9.15
CA GLU A 268 4.36 -12.63 9.38
C GLU A 268 4.75 -13.52 10.58
N VAL A 269 3.94 -13.49 11.64
CA VAL A 269 4.12 -14.38 12.79
C VAL A 269 3.04 -15.45 12.71
N GLU A 270 3.43 -16.66 12.34
CA GLU A 270 2.53 -17.82 12.26
C GLU A 270 2.71 -18.69 13.51
N ILE A 271 1.79 -18.52 14.46
CA ILE A 271 1.71 -19.39 15.63
C ILE A 271 0.89 -20.63 15.29
N ARG A 272 1.48 -21.81 15.40
CA ARG A 272 0.81 -23.11 15.23
C ARG A 272 0.67 -23.82 16.57
N GLY A 273 -0.57 -23.95 17.04
CA GLY A 273 -0.96 -24.59 18.30
C GLY A 273 -1.52 -23.61 19.33
N GLU A 274 -2.07 -24.12 20.43
CA GLU A 274 -2.56 -23.30 21.54
C GLU A 274 -1.37 -22.71 22.33
N LEU A 275 -1.09 -21.43 22.07
CA LEU A 275 -0.31 -20.58 22.97
C LEU A 275 -1.23 -20.00 24.04
N GLU A 276 -0.75 -20.00 25.27
CA GLU A 276 -1.39 -19.23 26.34
C GLU A 276 -1.22 -17.73 26.07
N GLU A 277 -2.20 -16.93 26.50
CA GLU A 277 -2.28 -15.49 26.19
C GLU A 277 -1.05 -14.72 26.68
N GLU A 278 -0.54 -15.05 27.87
CA GLU A 278 0.72 -14.51 28.42
C GLU A 278 1.95 -14.79 27.53
N GLN A 279 2.01 -15.98 26.93
CA GLN A 279 3.14 -16.36 26.05
C GLN A 279 3.08 -15.63 24.72
N ARG A 280 1.87 -15.33 24.24
CA ARG A 280 1.66 -14.55 23.01
C ARG A 280 2.09 -13.10 23.19
N GLU A 281 1.68 -12.44 24.27
CA GLU A 281 2.13 -11.06 24.56
C GLU A 281 3.65 -10.97 24.69
N LEU A 282 4.27 -11.96 25.34
CA LEU A 282 5.72 -12.02 25.50
C LEU A 282 6.45 -12.24 24.16
N ALA A 283 5.91 -13.10 23.30
CA ALA A 283 6.39 -13.28 21.94
C ALA A 283 6.35 -11.94 21.18
N GLU A 284 5.20 -11.25 21.19
CA GLU A 284 5.02 -9.97 20.50
C GLU A 284 6.02 -8.90 20.98
N ARG A 285 6.28 -8.81 22.30
CA ARG A 285 7.31 -7.92 22.85
C ARG A 285 8.72 -8.26 22.36
N ILE A 286 9.10 -9.54 22.38
CA ILE A 286 10.43 -9.99 21.93
C ILE A 286 10.59 -9.72 20.44
N LEU A 287 9.59 -10.07 19.64
CA LEU A 287 9.57 -9.83 18.20
C LEU A 287 9.73 -8.36 17.88
N SER A 288 8.97 -7.49 18.56
CA SER A 288 9.11 -6.05 18.40
C SER A 288 10.53 -5.56 18.71
N SER A 289 11.21 -6.15 19.69
CA SER A 289 12.59 -5.75 20.05
C SER A 289 13.67 -6.30 19.11
N GLU A 290 13.58 -7.57 18.73
CA GLU A 290 14.62 -8.29 17.99
C GLU A 290 14.47 -8.09 16.48
N VAL A 291 13.25 -8.03 15.96
CA VAL A 291 13.04 -7.81 14.53
C VAL A 291 13.48 -6.41 14.13
N ASN A 292 13.28 -5.40 15.00
CA ASN A 292 13.83 -4.07 14.80
C ASN A 292 15.36 -4.08 14.62
N LYS A 293 16.08 -5.01 15.28
CA LYS A 293 17.52 -5.16 15.04
C LYS A 293 17.76 -5.74 13.65
N ILE A 294 17.06 -6.81 13.27
CA ILE A 294 17.19 -7.43 11.95
C ILE A 294 16.92 -6.40 10.84
N VAL A 295 15.83 -5.63 10.92
CA VAL A 295 15.46 -4.58 9.97
C VAL A 295 16.57 -3.53 9.84
N LYS A 296 17.21 -3.09 10.93
CA LYS A 296 18.35 -2.16 10.87
C LYS A 296 19.54 -2.72 10.08
N TYR A 297 19.78 -4.04 10.15
CA TYR A 297 20.90 -4.67 9.44
C TYR A 297 20.57 -5.03 7.99
N SER A 298 19.33 -5.45 7.72
CA SER A 298 18.79 -5.70 6.39
C SER A 298 18.08 -4.46 5.87
N ARG A 299 18.83 -3.55 5.22
CA ARG A 299 18.29 -2.33 4.59
C ARG A 299 17.13 -2.56 3.60
N GLN A 300 16.89 -3.80 3.20
CA GLN A 300 15.81 -4.24 2.30
C GLN A 300 15.30 -5.60 2.83
N LEU A 301 14.54 -5.59 3.92
CA LEU A 301 13.81 -6.78 4.34
C LEU A 301 12.56 -6.90 3.45
N GLN A 302 12.38 -8.06 2.82
CA GLN A 302 11.34 -8.35 1.81
C GLN A 302 10.18 -9.18 2.34
N TRP A 303 10.41 -9.92 3.42
CA TRP A 303 9.40 -10.36 4.38
C TRP A 303 10.13 -11.16 5.45
N MET A 304 9.49 -11.35 6.59
CA MET A 304 9.95 -12.24 7.64
C MET A 304 8.80 -13.15 8.05
N LYS A 305 9.03 -14.45 8.20
CA LYS A 305 8.04 -15.39 8.68
C LYS A 305 8.56 -16.09 9.92
N ILE A 306 7.78 -16.13 11.00
CA ILE A 306 8.16 -16.77 12.25
C ILE A 306 7.13 -17.84 12.57
N SER A 307 7.53 -19.09 12.44
CA SER A 307 6.71 -20.25 12.75
C SER A 307 7.02 -20.75 14.15
N ILE A 308 6.04 -20.75 15.04
CA ILE A 308 6.15 -21.28 16.40
C ILE A 308 5.26 -22.52 16.48
N LYS A 309 5.82 -23.69 16.80
CA LYS A 309 5.08 -24.95 16.90
C LYS A 309 5.24 -25.56 18.28
N LYS A 310 4.12 -25.85 18.97
CA LYS A 310 4.10 -26.61 20.24
C LYS A 310 4.24 -28.10 19.95
N GLU A 311 5.21 -28.74 20.58
CA GLU A 311 5.47 -30.18 20.52
C GLU A 311 5.55 -30.75 21.94
N ARG A 312 5.56 -32.07 22.10
CA ARG A 312 5.76 -32.74 23.40
C ARG A 312 6.98 -33.64 23.31
N ASP A 313 7.79 -33.65 24.35
CA ASP A 313 8.92 -34.56 24.44
C ASP A 313 8.47 -36.00 24.75
N LYS A 314 9.42 -36.94 24.77
CA LYS A 314 9.15 -38.35 25.09
C LYS A 314 8.56 -38.56 26.50
N GLY A 315 8.73 -37.58 27.40
CA GLY A 315 8.17 -37.59 28.76
C GLY A 315 6.85 -36.84 28.89
N GLY A 316 6.25 -36.38 27.78
CA GLY A 316 4.97 -35.69 27.74
C GLY A 316 5.01 -34.18 28.04
N SER A 317 6.20 -33.63 28.31
CA SER A 317 6.37 -32.19 28.61
C SER A 317 6.30 -31.37 27.33
N PRO A 318 5.49 -30.29 27.30
CA PRO A 318 5.38 -29.43 26.12
C PRO A 318 6.65 -28.59 25.92
N PHE A 319 7.07 -28.41 24.68
CA PHE A 319 8.14 -27.50 24.28
C PHE A 319 7.80 -26.81 22.96
N TYR A 320 8.50 -25.71 22.65
CA TYR A 320 8.28 -24.94 21.43
C TYR A 320 9.45 -25.10 20.46
N ASN A 321 9.13 -25.34 19.19
CA ASN A 321 10.08 -25.26 18.08
C ASN A 321 9.82 -23.94 17.34
N VAL A 322 10.85 -23.12 17.18
CA VAL A 322 10.75 -21.83 16.49
C VAL A 322 11.58 -21.87 15.23
N LYS A 323 10.95 -21.57 14.09
CA LYS A 323 11.61 -21.36 12.80
C LYS A 323 11.39 -19.93 12.35
N VAL A 324 12.48 -19.25 12.02
CA VAL A 324 12.50 -17.89 11.51
C VAL A 324 12.99 -17.91 10.08
N TYR A 325 12.24 -17.28 9.20
CA TYR A 325 12.57 -17.10 7.80
C TYR A 325 12.68 -15.59 7.56
N VAL A 326 13.78 -15.13 6.97
CA VAL A 326 13.94 -13.73 6.57
C VAL A 326 14.32 -13.67 5.11
N LYS A 327 13.44 -13.14 4.27
CA LYS A 327 13.73 -12.87 2.87
C LYS A 327 14.28 -11.46 2.73
N THR A 328 15.35 -11.37 1.97
CA THR A 328 15.91 -10.12 1.41
C THR A 328 15.89 -10.25 -0.12
N PRO A 329 16.02 -9.15 -0.89
CA PRO A 329 16.05 -9.21 -2.36
C PRO A 329 17.05 -10.25 -2.89
N ARG A 330 18.21 -10.36 -2.24
CA ARG A 330 19.31 -11.23 -2.70
C ARG A 330 19.26 -12.66 -2.15
N LYS A 331 18.68 -12.89 -0.97
CA LYS A 331 18.78 -14.19 -0.29
C LYS A 331 17.67 -14.43 0.74
N LEU A 332 17.30 -15.69 0.92
CA LEU A 332 16.50 -16.18 2.04
C LEU A 332 17.43 -16.70 3.15
N PHE A 333 17.19 -16.25 4.39
CA PHE A 333 17.87 -16.69 5.60
C PHE A 333 16.89 -17.50 6.44
N VAL A 334 17.38 -18.57 7.07
CA VAL A 334 16.56 -19.46 7.91
C VAL A 334 17.29 -19.74 9.21
N GLY A 335 16.60 -19.55 10.33
CA GLY A 335 17.03 -19.94 11.67
C GLY A 335 16.02 -20.90 12.26
N GLU A 336 16.49 -21.94 12.94
CA GLU A 336 15.66 -22.86 13.70
C GLU A 336 16.28 -23.03 15.08
N SER A 337 15.44 -23.03 16.11
CA SER A 337 15.86 -23.27 17.49
C SER A 337 14.87 -24.19 18.20
N LYS A 338 15.40 -25.02 19.11
CA LYS A 338 14.66 -25.95 19.97
C LYS A 338 15.35 -25.98 21.35
N PRO A 339 14.61 -26.23 22.44
CA PRO A 339 15.20 -26.29 23.77
C PRO A 339 16.21 -27.43 23.90
N LYS A 340 17.28 -27.21 24.68
CA LYS A 340 18.31 -28.23 24.91
C LYS A 340 17.75 -29.40 25.72
N LEU A 341 18.09 -30.63 25.33
CA LEU A 341 17.71 -31.86 26.06
C LEU A 341 18.47 -31.95 27.41
N SER A 342 17.90 -32.65 28.40
CA SER A 342 18.42 -32.69 29.77
C SER A 342 19.37 -33.82 29.77
N SER A 343 20.64 -33.52 30.00
CA SER A 343 21.56 -34.55 30.40
C SER A 343 21.26 -34.92 31.85
N THR A 344 20.82 -36.16 32.08
CA THR A 344 20.88 -36.77 33.41
C THR A 344 22.36 -36.91 33.76
N LYS A 345 22.83 -36.29 34.85
CA LYS A 345 24.16 -36.58 35.40
C LYS A 345 23.97 -37.52 36.58
N ARG A 346 24.53 -38.72 36.50
CA ARG A 346 24.63 -39.64 37.64
C ARG A 346 25.86 -39.29 38.47
N TYR A 347 25.68 -39.21 39.78
CA TYR A 347 26.75 -39.10 40.75
C TYR A 347 26.61 -40.26 41.73
N GLU A 348 27.68 -41.03 41.94
CA GLU A 348 27.76 -41.98 43.06
C GLU A 348 28.12 -41.20 44.33
N PHE A 349 27.27 -41.27 45.35
CA PHE A 349 27.61 -40.80 46.69
C PHE A 349 27.17 -41.86 47.70
N ASP A 350 28.13 -42.38 48.45
CA ASP A 350 27.92 -43.34 49.55
C ASP A 350 27.15 -44.63 49.18
N GLY A 351 27.41 -45.18 47.99
CA GLY A 351 26.86 -46.48 47.57
C GLY A 351 25.40 -46.47 47.11
N GLU A 352 24.76 -45.31 47.03
CA GLU A 352 23.46 -45.12 46.36
C GLU A 352 23.62 -44.31 45.05
N ASP A 353 22.98 -44.80 43.98
CA ASP A 353 22.85 -44.07 42.71
C ASP A 353 21.89 -42.88 42.93
N ILE A 354 22.44 -41.66 43.07
CA ILE A 354 21.60 -40.45 43.12
C ILE A 354 21.43 -39.93 41.68
N GLU A 355 20.24 -40.15 41.11
CA GLU A 355 19.82 -39.46 39.88
C GLU A 355 19.45 -38.01 40.21
N LEU A 356 20.42 -37.11 40.08
CA LEU A 356 20.14 -35.68 39.97
C LEU A 356 19.55 -35.40 38.59
N ILE A 357 18.21 -35.43 38.52
CA ILE A 357 17.48 -34.75 37.47
C ILE A 357 17.77 -33.27 37.70
N ALA A 358 18.71 -32.71 36.94
CA ALA A 358 18.87 -31.27 36.88
C ALA A 358 17.48 -30.69 36.56
N GLU A 359 16.93 -29.89 37.48
CA GLU A 359 15.70 -29.14 37.27
C GLU A 359 15.92 -28.26 36.05
N LYS A 360 15.52 -28.80 34.91
CA LYS A 360 15.57 -28.11 33.65
C LYS A 360 14.58 -26.97 33.70
N GLN A 361 15.07 -25.78 33.40
CA GLN A 361 14.28 -24.59 33.11
C GLN A 361 13.12 -24.95 32.18
N ARG A 362 11.93 -25.03 32.77
CA ARG A 362 10.70 -25.57 32.18
C ARG A 362 10.00 -24.62 31.19
N TRP A 363 10.60 -23.49 30.81
CA TRP A 363 9.88 -22.39 30.14
C TRP A 363 10.73 -21.60 29.12
N ASP A 364 11.50 -22.30 28.31
CA ASP A 364 12.56 -21.65 27.50
C ASP A 364 12.09 -21.05 26.17
N PHE A 365 10.80 -20.72 26.05
CA PHE A 365 10.24 -20.12 24.83
C PHE A 365 11.00 -18.84 24.41
N ILE A 366 11.38 -18.02 25.41
CA ILE A 366 12.13 -16.78 25.20
C ILE A 366 13.51 -17.07 24.61
N GLU A 367 14.29 -17.99 25.20
CA GLU A 367 15.63 -18.29 24.70
C GLU A 367 15.56 -18.94 23.33
N VAL A 368 14.63 -19.88 23.12
CA VAL A 368 14.43 -20.53 21.83
C VAL A 368 14.09 -19.50 20.74
N LEU A 369 13.16 -18.57 21.02
CA LEU A 369 12.81 -17.50 20.09
C LEU A 369 14.01 -16.57 19.81
N LYS A 370 14.71 -16.12 20.85
CA LYS A 370 15.89 -15.26 20.73
C LYS A 370 17.01 -15.93 19.94
N ASP A 371 17.28 -17.20 20.19
CA ASP A 371 18.33 -17.96 19.51
C ASP A 371 18.03 -18.13 18.02
N ALA A 372 16.79 -18.40 17.65
CA ALA A 372 16.38 -18.48 16.25
C ALA A 372 16.57 -17.13 15.53
N LEU A 373 16.17 -16.03 16.17
CA LEU A 373 16.31 -14.68 15.64
C LEU A 373 17.79 -14.25 15.52
N GLU A 374 18.59 -14.50 16.56
CA GLU A 374 20.01 -14.17 16.58
C GLU A 374 20.79 -15.00 15.57
N SER A 375 20.41 -16.26 15.34
CA SER A 375 20.97 -17.10 14.28
C SER A 375 20.77 -16.47 12.90
N VAL A 376 19.56 -16.01 12.58
CA VAL A 376 19.28 -15.34 11.30
C VAL A 376 20.06 -14.02 11.20
N LYS A 377 20.08 -13.22 12.27
CA LYS A 377 20.85 -11.97 12.33
C LYS A 377 22.33 -12.18 12.02
N LYS A 378 22.97 -13.16 12.66
CA LYS A 378 24.38 -13.52 12.39
C LYS A 378 24.61 -13.92 10.94
N GLN A 379 23.70 -14.69 10.34
CA GLN A 379 23.80 -15.07 8.93
C GLN A 379 23.73 -13.85 8.00
N ILE A 380 22.86 -12.88 8.29
CA ILE A 380 22.74 -11.62 7.54
C ILE A 380 24.03 -10.79 7.68
N GLU A 381 24.56 -10.63 8.89
CA GLU A 381 25.81 -9.92 9.15
C GLU A 381 27.00 -10.53 8.40
N MET A 382 27.16 -11.86 8.47
CA MET A 382 28.21 -12.58 7.75
C MET A 382 28.09 -12.41 6.23
N ASN A 383 26.86 -12.44 5.69
CA ASN A 383 26.65 -12.24 4.26
C ASN A 383 27.06 -10.83 3.80
N ARG A 384 26.74 -9.81 4.61
CA ARG A 384 27.13 -8.42 4.35
C ARG A 384 28.64 -8.22 4.42
N GLN A 385 29.32 -8.83 5.39
CA GLN A 385 30.79 -8.78 5.48
C GLN A 385 31.46 -9.45 4.29
N ARG A 386 30.95 -10.61 3.84
CA ARG A 386 31.45 -11.29 2.63
C ARG A 386 31.26 -10.47 1.35
N GLY A 387 30.14 -9.75 1.22
CA GLY A 387 29.92 -8.81 0.11
C GLY A 387 30.89 -7.62 0.13
N ARG A 388 31.16 -7.06 1.31
CA ARG A 388 32.14 -5.98 1.48
C ARG A 388 33.58 -6.43 1.23
N SER A 389 33.99 -7.61 1.71
CA SER A 389 35.33 -8.17 1.44
C SER A 389 35.55 -8.49 -0.03
N LYS A 390 34.53 -8.93 -0.78
CA LYS A 390 34.64 -9.13 -2.23
C LYS A 390 34.90 -7.80 -2.96
N ASN A 391 34.15 -6.75 -2.64
CA ASN A 391 34.39 -5.42 -3.22
C ASN A 391 35.73 -4.82 -2.79
N LEU A 392 36.16 -4.99 -1.53
CA LEU A 392 37.48 -4.52 -1.09
C LEU A 392 38.63 -5.26 -1.78
N ASN A 393 38.53 -6.59 -1.96
CA ASN A 393 39.55 -7.36 -2.67
C ASN A 393 39.60 -7.04 -4.17
N GLN A 394 38.46 -6.66 -4.76
CA GLN A 394 38.38 -6.23 -6.14
C GLN A 394 39.02 -4.85 -6.34
N ASN A 395 38.66 -3.87 -5.50
CA ASN A 395 39.31 -2.56 -5.49
C ASN A 395 40.80 -2.65 -5.16
N LYS A 396 41.22 -3.55 -4.27
CA LYS A 396 42.64 -3.73 -3.94
C LYS A 396 43.42 -4.36 -5.11
N LYS A 397 42.79 -5.23 -5.91
CA LYS A 397 43.37 -5.76 -7.15
C LYS A 397 43.48 -4.69 -8.25
N GLU A 398 42.48 -3.83 -8.38
CA GLU A 398 42.51 -2.70 -9.33
C GLU A 398 43.59 -1.69 -8.95
N ILE A 399 43.72 -1.33 -7.68
CA ILE A 399 44.77 -0.41 -7.20
C ILE A 399 46.18 -1.04 -7.33
N LEU A 400 46.34 -2.34 -7.11
CA LEU A 400 47.61 -3.04 -7.33
C LEU A 400 47.99 -3.09 -8.81
N ALA A 401 47.02 -3.26 -9.72
CA ALA A 401 47.26 -3.24 -11.15
C ALA A 401 47.64 -1.84 -11.66
N GLU A 402 47.01 -0.78 -11.14
CA GLU A 402 47.40 0.62 -11.45
C GLU A 402 48.79 0.97 -10.93
N LEU A 403 49.20 0.43 -9.77
CA LEU A 403 50.55 0.62 -9.23
C LEU A 403 51.63 -0.13 -10.03
N GLU A 404 51.33 -1.34 -10.51
CA GLU A 404 52.22 -2.10 -11.41
C GLU A 404 52.39 -1.40 -12.78
N GLU A 405 51.32 -0.81 -13.34
CA GLU A 405 51.41 0.00 -14.57
C GLU A 405 52.19 1.32 -14.37
N LEU A 406 52.18 1.90 -13.17
CA LEU A 406 52.95 3.09 -12.83
C LEU A 406 54.44 2.78 -12.66
N GLU A 407 54.80 1.64 -12.06
CA GLU A 407 56.21 1.22 -11.94
C GLU A 407 56.82 0.86 -13.30
N ASP A 408 56.07 0.22 -14.21
CA ASP A 408 56.52 -0.09 -15.57
C ASP A 408 56.74 1.16 -16.45
N ASN A 409 56.07 2.28 -16.13
CA ASN A 409 56.24 3.56 -16.81
C ASN A 409 57.36 4.43 -16.23
N ILE A 410 57.92 4.08 -15.06
CA ILE A 410 59.06 4.78 -14.44
C ILE A 410 60.40 4.12 -14.82
N ILE A 411 60.37 2.86 -15.31
CA ILE A 411 61.55 2.09 -15.71
C ILE A 411 61.78 2.12 -17.26
N LYS A 412 60.88 2.74 -18.02
CA LYS A 412 61.06 3.09 -19.45
C LYS A 412 61.33 4.57 -19.60
#